data_AF-A0A101S771-F1
#
_entry.id   AF-A0A101S771-F1
#
_cell.length_a   1.000
_cell.length_b   1.000
_cell.length_c   1.000
_cell.angle_alpha   90.00
_cell.angle_beta   90.00
_cell.angle_gamma   90.00
#
_symmetry.space_group_name_H-M   'P 1'
#
loop_
_entity.id
_entity.type
_entity.pdbx_description
1 polymer ?
#
loop_
_entity_poly.entity_id
_entity_poly.type
_entity_poly.pdbx_seq_one_letter_code
_entity_poly.pdbx_strand_id
1 'polypeptide(L)'
;MWGTAPAGALGSLNITYGSDSDNRDGTFKDGEFKATLPLDEDALYFDVTAQLQGSGDIHCSVTVGGKTDKGHAAGDYNICSAQLSAGLLGGWS
;
A
#
# COMPACT_ATOMS: atom_id res chain seq x y z
N MET A 1 -2.43 0.99 -5.77
CA MET A 1 -2.77 2.33 -5.24
C MET A 1 -3.21 3.22 -6.37
N TRP A 2 -4.21 4.06 -6.16
CA TRP A 2 -4.71 5.00 -7.17
C TRP A 2 -5.30 6.24 -6.51
N GLY A 3 -5.42 7.33 -7.27
CA GLY A 3 -6.05 8.57 -6.81
C GLY A 3 -5.32 9.82 -7.28
N THR A 4 -5.41 10.87 -6.49
CA THR A 4 -4.78 12.16 -6.73
C THR A 4 -3.87 12.55 -5.57
N ALA A 5 -2.63 12.90 -5.88
CA ALA A 5 -1.67 13.44 -4.92
C ALA A 5 -0.79 14.45 -5.65
N PRO A 6 -1.02 15.76 -5.47
CA PRO A 6 -0.19 16.80 -6.08
C PRO A 6 1.24 16.69 -5.58
N ALA A 7 2.22 16.88 -6.47
CA ALA A 7 3.62 16.93 -6.07
C ALA A 7 3.87 18.22 -5.24
N GLY A 8 4.25 18.06 -3.98
CA GLY A 8 4.76 19.13 -3.12
C GLY A 8 6.29 19.18 -3.10
N ALA A 9 6.86 20.08 -2.28
CA ALA A 9 8.31 20.18 -2.09
C ALA A 9 8.95 18.90 -1.54
N LEU A 10 8.15 18.03 -0.91
CA LEU A 10 8.56 16.74 -0.34
C LEU A 10 8.18 15.54 -1.24
N GLY A 11 7.71 15.79 -2.46
CA GLY A 11 7.08 14.78 -3.33
C GLY A 11 5.57 14.74 -3.15
N SER A 12 4.90 13.84 -3.89
CA SER A 12 3.45 13.66 -3.79
C SER A 12 3.05 12.70 -2.66
N LEU A 13 3.81 11.59 -2.53
CA LEU A 13 3.52 10.48 -1.62
C LEU A 13 4.84 9.82 -1.18
N ASN A 14 4.88 9.34 0.05
CA ASN A 14 5.86 8.33 0.47
C ASN A 14 5.14 6.98 0.50
N ILE A 15 5.53 6.03 -0.36
CA ILE A 15 4.91 4.70 -0.47
C ILE A 15 5.91 3.65 -0.02
N THR A 16 5.49 2.78 0.89
CA THR A 16 6.21 1.54 1.22
C THR A 16 5.29 0.34 1.04
N TYR A 17 5.85 -0.78 0.60
CA TYR A 17 5.10 -2.01 0.38
C TYR A 17 6.02 -3.23 0.52
N GLY A 18 5.43 -4.38 0.86
CA GLY A 18 6.19 -5.61 0.99
C GLY A 18 5.54 -6.63 1.92
N SER A 19 6.38 -7.43 2.56
CA SER A 19 6.03 -8.40 3.60
C SER A 19 6.69 -8.07 4.94
N ASP A 20 6.50 -8.92 5.95
CA ASP A 20 7.18 -8.82 7.24
C ASP A 20 8.72 -8.92 7.16
N SER A 21 9.26 -9.45 6.06
CA SER A 21 10.70 -9.67 5.84
C SER A 21 11.28 -8.93 4.63
N ASP A 22 10.45 -8.29 3.80
CA ASP A 22 10.84 -7.54 2.61
C ASP A 22 10.09 -6.19 2.60
N ASN A 23 10.81 -5.07 2.61
CA ASN A 23 10.19 -3.74 2.57
C ASN A 23 10.82 -2.90 1.45
N ARG A 24 9.98 -2.35 0.58
CA ARG A 24 10.38 -1.65 -0.65
C ARG A 24 9.71 -0.31 -0.78
N ASP A 25 10.38 0.61 -1.46
CA ASP A 25 9.81 1.92 -1.80
C ASP A 25 9.03 1.87 -3.12
N GLY A 26 7.83 2.45 -3.10
CA GLY A 26 6.98 2.61 -4.27
C GLY A 26 7.17 3.99 -4.92
N THR A 27 6.87 4.08 -6.22
CA THR A 27 6.81 5.37 -6.93
C THR A 27 5.40 5.59 -7.47
N PHE A 28 4.77 6.68 -7.06
CA PHE A 28 3.49 7.09 -7.59
C PHE A 28 3.68 7.91 -8.86
N LYS A 29 3.06 7.50 -9.96
CA LYS A 29 3.16 8.19 -11.23
C LYS A 29 1.83 8.11 -11.98
N ASP A 30 1.46 9.22 -12.62
CA ASP A 30 0.25 9.31 -13.47
C ASP A 30 -1.04 8.86 -12.75
N GLY A 31 -1.12 9.10 -11.42
CA GLY A 31 -2.30 8.78 -10.60
C GLY A 31 -2.36 7.34 -10.08
N GLU A 32 -1.32 6.53 -10.29
CA GLU A 32 -1.29 5.14 -9.86
C GLU A 32 0.09 4.70 -9.32
N PHE A 33 0.07 3.69 -8.46
CA PHE A 33 1.20 2.81 -8.20
C PHE A 33 0.73 1.35 -8.17
N LYS A 34 1.44 0.46 -8.85
CA LYS A 34 1.16 -0.96 -8.91
C LYS A 34 2.46 -1.77 -8.87
N ALA A 35 2.48 -2.80 -8.02
CA ALA A 35 3.56 -3.76 -7.94
C ALA A 35 2.99 -5.17 -7.76
N THR A 36 3.77 -6.16 -8.17
CA THR A 36 3.48 -7.59 -7.96
C THR A 36 4.72 -8.23 -7.35
N LEU A 37 4.54 -8.94 -6.24
CA LEU A 37 5.59 -9.69 -5.57
C LEU A 37 5.34 -11.20 -5.73
N PRO A 38 6.38 -12.04 -5.79
CA PRO A 38 6.22 -13.46 -5.55
C PRO A 38 5.54 -13.70 -4.21
N LEU A 39 4.68 -14.72 -4.13
CA LEU A 39 4.10 -15.13 -2.86
C LEU A 39 5.13 -15.94 -2.08
N ASP A 40 5.55 -15.41 -0.94
CA ASP A 40 6.31 -16.15 0.07
C ASP A 40 5.32 -16.83 1.02
N GLU A 41 5.41 -18.16 1.15
CA GLU A 41 4.51 -18.95 1.99
C GLU A 41 4.83 -18.79 3.49
N ASP A 42 6.03 -18.33 3.83
CA ASP A 42 6.46 -18.09 5.20
C ASP A 42 6.14 -16.65 5.67
N ALA A 43 5.65 -15.78 4.77
CA ALA A 43 5.31 -14.40 5.11
C ALA A 43 4.12 -14.32 6.07
N LEU A 44 4.27 -13.55 7.15
CA LEU A 44 3.23 -13.35 8.15
C LEU A 44 2.19 -12.32 7.71
N TYR A 45 2.59 -11.36 6.87
CA TYR A 45 1.69 -10.39 6.26
C TYR A 45 2.28 -9.82 4.96
N PHE A 46 1.40 -9.22 4.16
CA PHE A 46 1.78 -8.27 3.12
C PHE A 46 1.04 -6.97 3.34
N ASP A 47 1.73 -5.86 3.16
CA ASP A 47 1.17 -4.53 3.35
C ASP A 47 1.55 -3.56 2.24
N VAL A 48 0.76 -2.49 2.15
CA VAL A 48 1.12 -1.27 1.47
C VAL A 48 0.68 -0.11 2.35
N THR A 49 1.58 0.83 2.53
CA THR A 49 1.26 2.12 3.14
C THR A 49 1.65 3.25 2.22
N ALA A 50 0.90 4.33 2.28
CA ALA A 50 1.32 5.58 1.67
C ALA A 50 0.86 6.78 2.47
N GLN A 51 1.79 7.69 2.70
CA GLN A 51 1.52 8.94 3.38
C GLN A 51 1.42 10.08 2.37
N LEU A 52 0.30 10.80 2.41
CA LEU A 52 0.14 12.09 1.74
C LEU A 52 1.09 13.11 2.35
N GLN A 53 1.74 13.90 1.49
CA GLN A 53 2.68 14.96 1.88
C GLN A 53 2.05 16.35 1.70
N GLY A 54 0.74 16.46 1.94
CA GLY A 54 -0.06 17.65 1.62
C GLY A 54 -1.46 17.27 1.17
N SER A 55 -2.06 18.02 0.26
CA SER A 55 -3.40 17.67 -0.23
C SER A 55 -3.40 16.37 -1.05
N GLY A 56 -4.57 15.74 -1.17
CA GLY A 56 -4.76 14.57 -2.00
C GLY A 56 -5.96 13.74 -1.57
N ASP A 57 -6.23 12.71 -2.37
CA ASP A 57 -7.24 11.68 -2.14
C ASP A 57 -6.73 10.41 -2.81
N ILE A 58 -6.33 9.43 -2.01
CA ILE A 58 -5.72 8.19 -2.46
C ILE A 58 -6.41 6.98 -1.86
N HIS A 59 -6.41 5.91 -2.65
CA HIS A 59 -6.80 4.59 -2.23
C HIS A 59 -5.61 3.63 -2.37
N CYS A 60 -5.55 2.68 -1.45
CA CYS A 60 -4.55 1.64 -1.43
C CYS A 60 -5.23 0.29 -1.25
N SER A 61 -4.59 -0.77 -1.74
CA SER A 61 -5.11 -2.12 -1.61
C SER A 61 -3.98 -3.13 -1.73
N VAL A 62 -4.10 -4.22 -0.99
CA VAL A 62 -3.26 -5.41 -1.10
C VAL A 62 -4.15 -6.58 -1.47
N THR A 63 -3.72 -7.37 -2.43
CA THR A 63 -4.42 -8.60 -2.84
C THR A 63 -3.46 -9.77 -2.74
N VAL A 64 -3.82 -10.77 -1.93
CA VAL A 64 -3.02 -12.00 -1.73
C VAL A 64 -3.97 -13.20 -1.71
N GLY A 65 -3.64 -14.25 -2.46
CA GLY A 65 -4.43 -15.49 -2.48
C GLY A 65 -5.92 -15.29 -2.82
N GLY A 66 -6.26 -14.29 -3.63
CA GLY A 66 -7.64 -13.96 -4.00
C GLY A 66 -8.43 -13.15 -2.95
N LYS A 67 -7.80 -12.77 -1.84
CA LYS A 67 -8.35 -11.85 -0.83
C LYS A 67 -7.81 -10.46 -1.07
N THR A 68 -8.58 -9.44 -0.71
CA THR A 68 -8.19 -8.04 -0.90
C THR A 68 -8.57 -7.23 0.32
N ASP A 69 -7.60 -6.54 0.89
CA ASP A 69 -7.83 -5.44 1.84
C ASP A 69 -7.65 -4.08 1.14
N LYS A 70 -8.32 -3.04 1.65
CA LYS A 70 -8.33 -1.70 1.06
C LYS A 70 -8.28 -0.62 2.14
N GLY A 71 -7.54 0.44 1.82
CA GLY A 71 -7.50 1.68 2.59
C GLY A 71 -7.89 2.89 1.75
N HIS A 72 -8.16 3.99 2.45
CA HIS A 72 -8.41 5.30 1.87
C HIS A 72 -7.79 6.38 2.77
N ALA A 73 -7.20 7.40 2.16
CA ALA A 73 -6.74 8.60 2.84
C ALA A 73 -7.00 9.82 1.97
N ALA A 74 -7.48 10.89 2.59
CA ALA A 74 -7.71 12.17 1.94
C ALA A 74 -7.32 13.33 2.86
N GLY A 75 -6.98 14.48 2.28
CA GLY A 75 -6.50 15.64 3.04
C GLY A 75 -5.01 15.53 3.39
N ASP A 76 -4.55 16.33 4.36
CA ASP A 76 -3.15 16.68 4.63
C ASP A 76 -2.16 15.51 4.83
N TYR A 77 -1.69 15.26 6.05
CA TYR A 77 -0.64 14.25 6.33
C TYR A 77 -1.23 12.90 6.73
N ASN A 78 -2.25 12.46 6.01
CA ASN A 78 -2.95 11.20 6.29
C ASN A 78 -2.28 10.02 5.60
N ILE A 79 -2.44 8.83 6.21
CA ILE A 79 -1.84 7.58 5.76
C ILE A 79 -2.93 6.67 5.22
N CYS A 80 -2.77 6.22 3.98
CA CYS A 80 -3.50 5.08 3.46
C CYS A 80 -2.74 3.81 3.84
N SER A 81 -3.39 2.88 4.52
CA SER A 81 -2.82 1.58 4.88
C SER A 81 -3.77 0.47 4.45
N ALA A 82 -3.22 -0.60 3.88
CA ALA A 82 -3.93 -1.86 3.65
C ALA A 82 -2.97 -3.02 3.94
N GLN A 83 -3.46 -4.05 4.62
CA GLN A 83 -2.65 -5.20 5.00
C GLN A 83 -3.50 -6.47 4.97
N LEU A 84 -2.91 -7.57 4.50
CA LEU A 84 -3.44 -8.91 4.68
C LEU A 84 -2.43 -9.73 5.46
N SER A 85 -2.91 -10.46 6.47
CA SER A 85 -2.09 -11.34 7.30
C SER A 85 -2.36 -12.80 6.99
N ALA A 86 -1.35 -13.65 7.14
CA ALA A 86 -1.50 -15.09 7.01
C ALA A 86 -2.35 -15.64 8.17
N GLY A 87 -3.37 -16.42 7.85
CA GLY A 87 -4.26 -17.05 8.83
C GLY A 87 -3.65 -18.27 9.49
N LEU A 88 -3.98 -18.52 10.77
CA LEU A 88 -3.47 -19.65 11.56
C LEU A 88 -3.80 -21.04 10.97
N LEU A 89 -4.81 -21.13 10.12
CA LEU A 89 -5.27 -22.35 9.43
C LEU A 89 -5.03 -22.29 7.92
N GLY A 90 -4.15 -21.40 7.46
CA GLY A 90 -3.95 -21.07 6.05
C GLY A 90 -4.96 -20.03 5.53
N GLY A 91 -4.63 -19.45 4.38
CA GLY A 91 -5.39 -18.34 3.77
C GLY A 91 -4.96 -16.96 4.30
N TRP A 92 -5.62 -15.91 3.79
CA TRP A 92 -5.27 -14.51 4.05
C TRP A 92 -6.48 -13.74 4.60
N SER A 93 -6.26 -12.84 5.57
CA SER A 93 -7.30 -12.01 6.20
C SER A 93 -6.84 -10.62 6.55
#